data_AF-A0A7C2W7T9-F1
#
_entry.id   AF-A0A7C2W7T9-F1
#
_cell.length_a   1.000
_cell.length_b   1.000
_cell.length_c   1.000
_cell.angle_alpha   90.00
_cell.angle_beta   90.00
_cell.angle_gamma   90.00
#
_symmetry.space_group_name_H-M   'P 1'
#
loop_
_entity.id
_entity.type
_entity.pdbx_description
1 polymer ?
#
loop_
_entity_poly.entity_id
_entity_poly.type
_entity_poly.pdbx_seq_one_letter_code
_entity_poly.pdbx_strand_id
1 'polypeptide(L)'
;VKGNVTGVAVFDHPSNPKHPTWWHVRTYGLFAANPFGVHDFEKEPAGTGDITIEAGGRLTWRWRFYFHAGDDTQGKVAEEYARFASAR
;
A
#
# COMPACT_ATOMS: atom_id res chain seq x y z
N VAL A 1 2.90 11.86 -20.30
CA VAL A 1 2.64 13.04 -21.17
C VAL A 1 3.92 13.33 -21.93
N LYS A 2 3.92 13.51 -23.26
CA LYS A 2 5.16 13.58 -24.06
C LYS A 2 6.17 14.56 -23.44
N GLY A 3 7.32 14.05 -23.02
CA GLY A 3 8.44 14.83 -22.46
C GLY A 3 8.40 15.12 -20.95
N ASN A 4 7.29 14.85 -20.25
CA ASN A 4 7.16 15.18 -18.82
C ASN A 4 7.37 13.96 -17.94
N VAL A 5 8.20 14.11 -16.90
CA VAL A 5 8.29 13.14 -15.79
C VAL A 5 6.97 13.14 -15.03
N THR A 6 6.44 11.96 -14.77
CA THR A 6 5.22 11.74 -13.97
C THR A 6 5.41 10.52 -13.12
N GLY A 7 4.90 10.54 -11.89
CA GLY A 7 4.97 9.43 -10.96
C GLY A 7 3.60 8.93 -10.53
N VAL A 8 3.61 7.72 -9.98
CA VAL A 8 2.49 7.10 -9.28
C VAL A 8 2.99 6.58 -7.94
N ALA A 9 2.25 6.87 -6.88
CA ALA A 9 2.45 6.29 -5.57
C ALA A 9 1.19 5.53 -5.14
N VAL A 10 1.38 4.46 -4.37
CA VAL A 10 0.30 3.71 -3.72
C VAL A 10 0.49 3.84 -2.22
N PHE A 11 -0.54 4.29 -1.51
CA PHE A 11 -0.49 4.48 -0.07
C PHE A 11 -1.24 3.38 0.67
N ASP A 12 -0.61 2.86 1.71
CA ASP A 12 -1.21 1.95 2.68
C ASP A 12 -1.56 2.74 3.95
N HIS A 13 -2.85 2.78 4.30
CA HIS A 13 -3.30 3.59 5.42
C HIS A 13 -2.91 2.95 6.77
N PRO A 14 -2.50 3.73 7.79
CA PRO A 14 -2.10 3.17 9.09
C PRO A 14 -3.18 2.38 9.84
N SER A 15 -4.45 2.63 9.55
CA SER A 15 -5.56 1.85 10.13
C SER A 15 -5.85 0.54 9.40
N ASN A 16 -5.12 0.22 8.34
CA ASN A 16 -5.30 -1.04 7.63
C ASN A 16 -4.87 -2.21 8.52
N PRO A 17 -5.62 -3.32 8.49
CA PRO A 17 -5.14 -4.59 9.02
C PRO A 17 -3.79 -4.92 8.38
N LYS A 18 -2.83 -5.33 9.22
CA LYS A 18 -1.46 -5.68 8.82
C LYS A 18 -0.67 -4.49 8.24
N HIS A 19 -0.89 -3.27 8.74
CA HIS A 19 -0.03 -2.11 8.47
C HIS A 19 1.24 -2.12 9.36
N PRO A 20 2.42 -1.72 8.84
CA PRO A 20 2.70 -1.52 7.42
C PRO A 20 2.63 -2.84 6.64
N THR A 21 2.02 -2.81 5.46
CA THR A 21 1.91 -4.00 4.59
C THR A 21 3.25 -4.39 3.97
N TRP A 22 3.41 -5.67 3.63
CA TRP A 22 4.45 -6.11 2.71
C TRP A 22 4.15 -5.62 1.30
N TRP A 23 5.19 -5.27 0.55
CA TRP A 23 5.08 -4.79 -0.82
C TRP A 23 5.77 -5.75 -1.79
N HIS A 24 5.06 -6.11 -2.85
CA HIS A 24 5.59 -6.92 -3.94
C HIS A 24 5.80 -6.02 -5.17
N VAL A 25 7.04 -5.57 -5.36
CA VAL A 25 7.41 -4.66 -6.46
C VAL A 25 8.33 -5.37 -7.45
N ARG A 26 8.14 -5.14 -8.76
CA ARG A 26 9.00 -5.67 -9.84
C ARG A 26 9.28 -4.62 -10.90
N THR A 27 10.42 -4.78 -11.57
CA THR A 27 10.93 -3.86 -12.60
C THR A 27 10.05 -3.79 -13.85
N TYR A 28 9.19 -4.78 -14.08
CA TYR A 28 8.22 -4.79 -15.18
C TYR A 28 6.90 -4.07 -14.84
N GLY A 29 6.83 -3.35 -13.72
CA GLY A 29 5.69 -2.51 -13.37
C GLY A 29 4.67 -3.14 -12.41
N LEU A 30 4.91 -4.35 -11.91
CA LEU A 30 4.12 -4.87 -10.79
C LEU A 30 4.43 -4.05 -9.53
N PHE A 31 3.39 -3.49 -8.92
CA PHE A 31 3.46 -2.77 -7.66
C PHE A 31 2.20 -3.09 -6.85
N ALA A 32 2.33 -3.99 -5.87
CA ALA A 32 1.18 -4.50 -5.10
C ALA A 32 1.43 -4.47 -3.59
N ALA A 33 0.43 -4.00 -2.84
CA ALA A 33 0.33 -4.24 -1.41
C ALA A 33 -0.12 -5.69 -1.16
N ASN A 34 0.56 -6.41 -0.27
CA ASN A 34 0.24 -7.78 0.10
C ASN A 34 0.17 -7.95 1.63
N PRO A 35 -0.99 -7.65 2.26
CA PRO A 35 -1.15 -7.74 3.72
C PRO A 35 -1.14 -9.19 4.24
N PHE A 36 -1.14 -10.19 3.36
CA PHE A 36 -1.14 -11.61 3.71
C PHE A 36 0.22 -12.29 3.50
N GLY A 37 1.22 -11.54 3.01
CA GLY A 37 2.46 -12.10 2.49
C GLY A 37 3.48 -12.55 3.53
N VAL A 38 3.20 -12.44 4.83
CA VAL A 38 4.17 -12.73 5.91
C VAL A 38 4.80 -14.12 5.80
N HIS A 39 4.04 -15.15 5.42
CA HIS A 39 4.57 -16.50 5.18
C HIS A 39 5.67 -16.49 4.12
N ASP A 40 5.39 -15.91 2.95
CA ASP A 40 6.32 -15.94 1.82
C ASP A 40 7.48 -14.94 1.97
N PHE A 41 7.22 -13.77 2.57
CA PHE A 41 8.23 -12.71 2.72
C PHE A 41 9.14 -12.90 3.92
N GLU A 42 8.63 -13.45 5.02
CA GLU A 42 9.38 -13.61 6.28
C GLU A 42 9.70 -15.07 6.59
N LYS A 43 9.20 -16.02 5.79
CA LYS A 43 9.33 -17.48 6.01
C LYS A 43 8.68 -17.94 7.31
N GLU A 44 7.64 -17.22 7.75
CA GLU A 44 6.82 -17.60 8.88
C GLU A 44 5.96 -18.83 8.54
N PRO A 45 5.47 -19.58 9.53
CA PRO A 45 4.62 -20.75 9.30
C PRO A 45 3.37 -20.45 8.44
N ALA A 46 2.87 -21.48 7.76
CA ALA A 46 1.63 -21.38 6.99
C ALA A 46 0.47 -20.96 7.90
N GLY A 47 -0.33 -20.00 7.46
CA GLY A 47 -1.44 -19.43 8.21
C GLY A 47 -1.12 -18.18 9.04
N THR A 48 0.14 -17.79 9.20
CA THR A 48 0.51 -16.55 9.95
C THR A 48 -0.09 -15.27 9.32
N GLY A 49 -0.32 -15.31 8.00
CA GLY A 49 -0.94 -14.22 7.24
C GLY A 49 -2.46 -14.16 7.37
N ASP A 50 -3.11 -15.23 7.82
CA ASP A 50 -4.55 -15.38 7.74
C ASP A 50 -5.28 -14.34 8.59
N ILE A 51 -6.47 -13.95 8.12
CA ILE A 51 -7.41 -13.12 8.88
C ILE A 51 -8.79 -13.75 8.78
N THR A 52 -9.32 -14.16 9.92
CA THR A 52 -10.70 -14.67 10.02
C THR A 52 -11.66 -13.51 10.21
N ILE A 53 -12.74 -13.50 9.41
CA ILE A 53 -13.86 -12.58 9.59
C ILE A 53 -15.03 -13.40 10.13
N GLU A 54 -15.37 -13.18 11.40
CA GLU A 54 -16.48 -13.86 12.06
C GLU A 54 -17.83 -13.51 11.41
N ALA A 55 -18.85 -14.34 11.67
CA ALA A 55 -20.21 -14.10 11.17
C ALA A 55 -20.72 -12.71 11.58
N GLY A 56 -21.12 -11.90 10.59
CA GLY A 56 -21.54 -10.50 10.79
C GLY A 56 -20.39 -9.50 10.94
N GLY A 57 -19.14 -9.95 10.92
CA GLY A 57 -17.95 -9.09 10.98
C GLY A 57 -17.71 -8.30 9.69
N ARG A 58 -16.88 -7.26 9.80
CA ARG A 58 -16.42 -6.47 8.66
C ARG A 58 -14.94 -6.17 8.80
N LEU A 59 -14.24 -6.21 7.68
CA LEU A 59 -12.85 -5.81 7.58
C LEU A 59 -12.73 -4.76 6.47
N THR A 60 -11.89 -3.75 6.67
CA THR A 60 -11.75 -2.65 5.72
C THR A 60 -10.28 -2.33 5.56
N TRP A 61 -9.84 -2.30 4.30
CA TRP A 61 -8.58 -1.70 3.90
C TRP A 61 -8.85 -0.41 3.15
N ARG A 62 -7.89 0.49 3.22
CA ARG A 62 -7.91 1.82 2.64
C ARG A 62 -6.60 2.02 1.93
N TRP A 63 -6.67 2.11 0.61
CA TRP A 63 -5.52 2.42 -0.22
C TRP A 63 -5.82 3.67 -1.03
N ARG A 64 -4.76 4.38 -1.41
CA ARG A 64 -4.87 5.53 -2.30
C ARG A 64 -3.85 5.42 -3.42
N PHE A 65 -4.30 5.59 -4.65
CA PHE A 65 -3.43 5.91 -5.77
C PHE A 65 -3.24 7.42 -5.82
N TYR A 66 -1.99 7.84 -5.93
CA TYR A 66 -1.62 9.23 -6.08
C TYR A 66 -0.78 9.41 -7.34
N PHE A 67 -1.37 10.06 -8.34
CA PHE A 67 -0.71 10.38 -9.59
C PHE A 67 -0.20 11.82 -9.51
N HIS A 68 1.05 12.05 -9.88
CA HIS A 68 1.66 13.37 -9.77
C HIS A 68 2.58 13.67 -10.96
N ALA A 69 2.80 14.96 -11.19
CA ALA A 69 3.86 15.44 -12.08
C ALA A 69 5.21 15.43 -11.33
N GLY A 70 6.30 15.27 -12.07
CA GLY A 70 7.64 15.22 -11.52
C GLY A 70 7.94 13.94 -10.74
N ASP A 71 9.07 13.95 -10.04
CA ASP A 71 9.46 12.92 -9.08
C ASP A 71 8.64 12.98 -7.78
N ASP A 72 8.99 12.14 -6.81
CA ASP A 72 8.30 12.02 -5.52
C ASP A 72 8.37 13.30 -4.67
N THR A 73 9.45 14.07 -4.82
CA THR A 73 9.64 15.34 -4.10
C THR A 73 8.81 16.44 -4.76
N GLN A 74 8.91 16.60 -6.09
CA GLN A 74 8.09 17.56 -6.84
C GLN A 74 6.59 17.25 -6.72
N GLY A 75 6.25 15.97 -6.69
CA GLY A 75 4.91 15.46 -6.49
C GLY A 75 4.42 15.54 -5.04
N LYS A 76 5.27 15.89 -4.07
CA LYS A 76 4.91 16.01 -2.65
C LYS A 76 4.31 14.72 -2.08
N VAL A 77 4.85 13.58 -2.50
CA VAL A 77 4.30 12.25 -2.16
C VAL A 77 4.24 12.04 -0.65
N ALA A 78 5.26 12.47 0.10
CA ALA A 78 5.28 12.36 1.56
C ALA A 78 4.19 13.22 2.24
N GLU A 79 3.94 14.43 1.75
CA GLU A 79 2.92 15.33 2.28
C GLU A 79 1.52 14.77 2.02
N GLU A 80 1.28 14.25 0.82
CA GLU A 80 0.00 13.63 0.45
C GLU A 80 -0.23 12.29 1.16
N TYR A 81 0.83 11.53 1.45
CA TYR A 81 0.74 10.38 2.35
C TYR A 81 0.35 10.81 3.77
N ALA A 82 0.98 11.83 4.35
CA ALA A 82 0.65 12.32 5.69
C ALA A 82 -0.81 12.80 5.78
N ARG A 83 -1.31 13.48 4.74
CA ARG A 83 -2.73 13.87 4.61
C ARG A 83 -3.65 12.66 4.52
N PHE A 84 -3.28 11.65 3.73
CA PHE A 84 -4.06 10.42 3.65
C PHE A 84 -4.09 9.67 4.98
N ALA A 85 -2.94 9.51 5.62
CA ALA A 85 -2.75 8.77 6.86
C ALA A 85 -3.44 9.40 8.09
N SER A 86 -3.69 10.71 8.04
CA SER A 86 -4.43 11.44 9.07
C SER A 86 -5.94 11.55 8.78
N ALA A 87 -6.39 11.14 7.60
CA ALA A 87 -7.80 11.10 7.27
C ALA A 87 -8.49 9.91 7.97
N ARG A 88 -9.72 10.13 8.46
CA ARG A 88 -10.45 9.13 9.24
C ARG A 88 -10.90 7.92 8.44
#